data_AF-A0A3D1UXP3-F1
#
_entry.id   AF-A0A3D1UXP3-F1
#
_cell.length_a   1.000
_cell.length_b   1.000
_cell.length_c   1.000
_cell.angle_alpha   90.00
_cell.angle_beta   90.00
_cell.angle_gamma   90.00
#
_symmetry.space_group_name_H-M   'P 1'
#
loop_
_entity.id
_entity.type
_entity.pdbx_description
1 polymer ?
#
loop_
_entity_poly.entity_id
_entity_poly.type
_entity_poly.pdbx_seq_one_letter_code
_entity_poly.pdbx_strand_id
1 'polypeptide(L)'
;MTIDDFCSVLGFDHAAKHILEDVWEEAARTAPQGIPPFMTMDFCRRYYPHTGGDPELLKRMEEVCRIVAKTPEAAFYAWLLHYSVFHRTPAANFGSLPLPVKLFGENAGVFQLMFAVSAIPMIEATVERLNIPEQYALDIAKWIGGTIQIFAEGHNGLPGHTLQQSGWIRHYIDGRLFRIGRFEYLMHTCPDWVPAIYRNRKDGSLMVFCRDNWRFMPDGSIPLITTPAQELVSTKLKILDNHVTGTPITPDGKVLIRRKVTIDLAEWEGICQPWELVPSIHIPGGGGMKPELVKQSMLDAKEFFRKYFKQDVKLFVCASWILNPDWETELPDSNLAKFMREGYMTPFGKAGGRDGIFFIFGRTDNEDPLTYPAHNTMQQAFHRLLKAGRPLRSGAIFFLTDKLDRFGTQYYRSR
;
A
#
# COMPACT_ATOMS: atom_id res chain seq x y z
N MET A 1 28.37 22.43 -9.27
CA MET A 1 28.18 21.05 -9.78
C MET A 1 27.05 21.09 -10.79
N THR A 2 27.28 20.62 -12.02
CA THR A 2 26.22 20.51 -13.02
C THR A 2 25.47 19.18 -12.85
N ILE A 3 24.25 19.08 -13.38
CA ILE A 3 23.49 17.81 -13.37
C ILE A 3 24.18 16.71 -14.18
N ASP A 4 24.94 17.07 -15.21
CA ASP A 4 25.69 16.12 -16.04
C ASP A 4 26.88 15.52 -15.27
N ASP A 5 27.63 16.36 -14.55
CA ASP A 5 28.71 15.88 -13.67
C ASP A 5 28.15 14.94 -12.59
N PHE A 6 27.02 15.33 -11.99
CA PHE A 6 26.32 14.54 -10.99
C PHE A 6 25.87 13.18 -11.51
N CYS A 7 25.21 13.13 -12.67
CA CYS A 7 24.75 11.88 -13.27
C CYS A 7 25.94 10.98 -13.63
N SER A 8 27.03 11.57 -14.16
CA SER A 8 28.27 10.85 -14.45
C SER A 8 28.85 10.19 -13.19
N VAL A 9 28.92 10.92 -12.07
CA VAL A 9 29.45 10.40 -10.80
C VAL A 9 28.57 9.28 -10.23
N LEU A 10 27.25 9.42 -10.27
CA LEU A 10 26.29 8.42 -9.78
C LEU A 10 26.10 7.22 -10.73
N GLY A 11 26.52 7.35 -11.99
CA GLY A 11 26.29 6.33 -13.02
C GLY A 11 24.84 6.32 -13.52
N PHE A 12 24.17 7.47 -13.50
CA PHE A 12 22.80 7.64 -13.95
C PHE A 12 22.76 7.90 -15.45
N ASP A 13 21.78 7.29 -16.12
CA ASP A 13 21.56 7.44 -17.55
C ASP A 13 20.72 8.68 -17.87
N HIS A 14 20.40 8.85 -19.15
CA HIS A 14 19.61 9.99 -19.62
C HIS A 14 18.18 10.00 -19.06
N ALA A 15 17.58 8.82 -18.85
CA ALA A 15 16.24 8.71 -18.28
C ALA A 15 16.22 9.16 -16.81
N ALA A 16 17.21 8.73 -16.03
CA ALA A 16 17.41 9.17 -14.66
C ALA A 16 17.71 10.68 -14.57
N LYS A 17 18.54 11.21 -15.46
CA LYS A 17 18.79 12.66 -15.57
C LYS A 17 17.48 13.42 -15.74
N HIS A 18 16.64 13.01 -16.70
CA HIS A 18 15.39 13.71 -16.99
C HIS A 18 14.43 13.77 -15.79
N ILE A 19 14.38 12.70 -14.99
CA ILE A 19 13.59 12.68 -13.74
C ILE A 19 14.11 13.72 -12.73
N LEU A 20 15.42 13.92 -12.66
CA LEU A 20 16.05 14.83 -11.71
C LEU A 20 15.96 16.30 -12.12
N GLU A 21 15.86 16.59 -13.42
CA GLU A 21 15.74 17.96 -13.95
C GLU A 21 14.55 18.73 -13.35
N ASP A 22 13.41 18.07 -13.10
CA ASP A 22 12.19 18.68 -12.53
C ASP A 22 12.39 19.25 -11.12
N VAL A 23 13.36 18.72 -10.37
CA VAL A 23 13.59 19.08 -8.96
C VAL A 23 14.95 19.70 -8.71
N TRP A 24 15.82 19.73 -9.72
CA TRP A 24 17.24 20.05 -9.59
C TRP A 24 17.48 21.42 -8.95
N GLU A 25 16.92 22.47 -9.55
CA GLU A 25 17.11 23.86 -9.11
C GLU A 25 16.55 24.11 -7.71
N GLU A 26 15.40 23.52 -7.41
CA GLU A 26 14.75 23.66 -6.10
C GLU A 26 15.54 22.96 -5.00
N ALA A 27 16.03 21.74 -5.27
CA ALA A 27 16.89 21.00 -4.36
C ALA A 27 18.24 21.69 -4.16
N ALA A 28 18.85 22.22 -5.23
CA ALA A 28 20.12 22.95 -5.18
C ALA A 28 20.04 24.19 -4.30
N ARG A 29 18.96 24.97 -4.41
CA ARG A 29 18.75 26.19 -3.61
C ARG A 29 18.54 25.91 -2.12
N THR A 30 17.99 24.75 -1.79
CA THR A 30 17.64 24.38 -0.40
C THR A 30 18.69 23.50 0.28
N ALA A 31 19.68 23.04 -0.46
CA ALA A 31 20.71 22.14 0.05
C ALA A 31 21.49 22.77 1.22
N PRO A 32 21.64 22.05 2.34
CA PRO A 32 22.49 22.51 3.43
C PRO A 32 23.94 22.53 2.97
N GLN A 33 24.75 23.39 3.59
CA GLN A 33 26.19 23.32 3.42
C GLN A 33 26.74 22.06 4.10
N GLY A 34 27.54 21.28 3.36
CA GLY A 34 28.19 20.08 3.88
C GLY A 34 27.30 18.83 3.85
N ILE A 35 27.46 17.97 4.85
CA ILE A 35 26.79 16.66 4.93
C ILE A 35 25.37 16.86 5.51
N PRO A 36 24.31 16.36 4.86
CA PRO A 36 22.97 16.38 5.45
C PRO A 36 22.97 15.71 6.83
N PRO A 37 22.32 16.29 7.87
CA PRO A 37 22.38 15.76 9.23
C PRO A 37 21.96 14.29 9.35
N PHE A 38 21.03 13.85 8.49
CA PHE A 38 20.53 12.47 8.46
C PHE A 38 21.48 11.45 7.80
N MET A 39 22.59 11.91 7.21
CA MET A 39 23.64 11.07 6.63
C MET A 39 24.86 10.95 7.55
N THR A 40 24.65 11.04 8.86
CA THR A 40 25.69 10.93 9.90
C THR A 40 25.45 9.72 10.79
N MET A 41 26.52 9.17 11.39
CA MET A 41 26.40 8.02 12.29
C MET A 41 25.64 8.35 13.58
N ASP A 42 25.66 9.59 14.04
CA ASP A 42 24.89 10.00 15.21
C ASP A 42 23.39 9.94 14.92
N PHE A 43 22.98 10.36 13.72
CA PHE A 43 21.61 10.21 13.27
C PHE A 43 21.22 8.73 13.11
N CYS A 44 22.05 7.93 12.45
CA CYS A 44 21.79 6.50 12.25
C CYS A 44 21.64 5.77 13.58
N ARG A 45 22.56 5.96 14.54
CA ARG A 45 22.50 5.32 15.86
C ARG A 45 21.25 5.72 16.65
N ARG A 46 20.76 6.94 16.45
CA ARG A 46 19.53 7.42 17.09
C ARG A 46 18.27 6.81 16.48
N TYR A 47 18.13 6.87 15.16
CA TYR A 47 16.84 6.62 14.50
C TYR A 47 16.71 5.25 13.85
N TYR A 48 17.81 4.63 13.39
CA TYR A 48 17.73 3.31 12.77
C TYR A 48 17.15 2.23 13.71
N PRO A 49 17.49 2.18 15.02
CA PRO A 49 16.92 1.18 15.92
C PRO A 49 15.38 1.20 16.00
N HIS A 50 14.75 2.37 15.77
CA HIS A 50 13.28 2.49 15.78
C HIS A 50 12.63 1.66 14.66
N THR A 51 13.38 1.34 13.60
CA THR A 51 12.88 0.51 12.50
C THR A 51 12.76 -0.98 12.85
N GLY A 52 13.42 -1.43 13.92
CA GLY A 52 13.51 -2.84 14.29
C GLY A 52 14.35 -3.69 13.32
N GLY A 53 15.13 -3.05 12.43
CA GLY A 53 16.10 -3.73 11.58
C GLY A 53 17.30 -4.29 12.36
N ASP A 54 18.04 -5.20 11.73
CA ASP A 54 19.22 -5.83 12.33
C ASP A 54 20.30 -4.76 12.66
N PRO A 55 20.71 -4.62 13.93
CA PRO A 55 21.73 -3.65 14.34
C PRO A 55 23.05 -3.75 13.57
N GLU A 56 23.39 -4.92 13.01
CA GLU A 56 24.61 -5.11 12.22
C GLU A 56 24.64 -4.24 10.94
N LEU A 57 23.47 -3.80 10.44
CA LEU A 57 23.39 -2.87 9.30
C LEU A 57 24.03 -1.51 9.60
N LEU A 58 24.19 -1.12 10.87
CA LEU A 58 24.90 0.11 11.23
C LEU A 58 26.35 0.13 10.70
N LYS A 59 27.00 -1.04 10.56
CA LYS A 59 28.34 -1.16 9.96
C LYS A 59 28.33 -0.77 8.48
N ARG A 60 27.27 -1.15 7.74
CA ARG A 60 27.09 -0.75 6.33
C ARG A 60 26.71 0.72 6.21
N MET A 61 25.91 1.26 7.15
CA MET A 61 25.60 2.69 7.19
C MET A 61 26.85 3.54 7.44
N GLU A 62 27.80 3.06 8.24
CA GLU A 62 29.08 3.75 8.46
C GLU A 62 29.89 3.89 7.16
N GLU A 63 29.88 2.86 6.30
CA GLU A 63 30.48 2.94 4.97
C GLU A 63 29.79 4.01 4.10
N VAL A 64 28.46 4.02 4.10
CA VAL A 64 27.68 5.03 3.37
C VAL A 64 28.01 6.44 3.86
N CYS A 65 28.06 6.67 5.18
CA CYS A 65 28.47 7.95 5.76
C CYS A 65 29.87 8.37 5.31
N ARG A 66 30.83 7.44 5.25
CA ARG A 66 32.21 7.73 4.81
C ARG A 66 32.26 8.15 3.35
N ILE A 67 31.49 7.50 2.47
CA ILE A 67 31.38 7.87 1.06
C ILE A 67 30.74 9.25 0.93
N VAL A 68 29.59 9.48 1.59
CA VAL A 68 28.88 10.77 1.56
C VAL A 68 29.76 11.92 2.05
N ALA A 69 30.57 11.70 3.08
CA ALA A 69 31.48 12.72 3.62
C ALA A 69 32.58 13.15 2.65
N LYS A 70 32.93 12.32 1.66
CA LYS A 70 34.00 12.58 0.69
C LYS A 70 33.48 12.94 -0.70
N THR A 71 32.17 12.80 -0.95
CA THR A 71 31.57 12.94 -2.27
C THR A 71 30.40 13.93 -2.22
N PRO A 72 30.64 15.21 -2.62
CA PRO A 72 29.60 16.24 -2.62
C PRO A 72 28.33 15.85 -3.40
N GLU A 73 28.48 15.10 -4.50
CA GLU A 73 27.38 14.58 -5.31
C GLU A 73 26.49 13.63 -4.49
N ALA A 74 27.09 12.77 -3.65
CA ALA A 74 26.36 11.83 -2.80
C ALA A 74 25.60 12.55 -1.68
N ALA A 75 26.24 13.55 -1.05
CA ALA A 75 25.60 14.41 -0.06
C ALA A 75 24.42 15.18 -0.66
N PHE A 76 24.61 15.75 -1.85
CA PHE A 76 23.55 16.43 -2.57
C PHE A 76 22.42 15.49 -2.98
N TYR A 77 22.73 14.28 -3.46
CA TYR A 77 21.72 13.30 -3.84
C TYR A 77 20.83 12.92 -2.66
N ALA A 78 21.42 12.71 -1.48
CA ALA A 78 20.67 12.42 -0.27
C ALA A 78 19.70 13.55 0.08
N TRP A 79 20.18 14.80 0.01
CA TRP A 79 19.33 15.98 0.20
C TRP A 79 18.22 16.10 -0.86
N LEU A 80 18.56 15.92 -2.13
CA LEU A 80 17.60 16.00 -3.25
C LEU A 80 16.45 15.02 -3.05
N LEU A 81 16.73 13.78 -2.66
CA LEU A 81 15.70 12.80 -2.33
C LEU A 81 14.85 13.25 -1.14
N HIS A 82 15.50 13.62 -0.02
CA HIS A 82 14.82 14.05 1.21
C HIS A 82 13.89 15.24 0.97
N TYR A 83 14.41 16.30 0.36
CA TYR A 83 13.67 17.51 0.07
C TYR A 83 12.51 17.24 -0.90
N SER A 84 12.79 16.60 -2.02
CA SER A 84 11.81 16.46 -3.09
C SER A 84 10.66 15.51 -2.75
N VAL A 85 10.90 14.50 -1.90
CA VAL A 85 9.85 13.59 -1.44
C VAL A 85 9.13 14.14 -0.20
N PHE A 86 9.86 14.66 0.79
CA PHE A 86 9.29 14.96 2.11
C PHE A 86 8.93 16.42 2.36
N HIS A 87 9.45 17.36 1.57
CA HIS A 87 9.19 18.80 1.75
C HIS A 87 8.44 19.42 0.58
N ARG A 88 8.82 19.10 -0.66
CA ARG A 88 8.21 19.64 -1.88
C ARG A 88 6.72 19.30 -1.99
N THR A 89 5.95 20.22 -2.59
CA THR A 89 4.55 20.02 -2.96
C THR A 89 4.32 20.42 -4.43
N PRO A 90 3.89 19.50 -5.33
CA PRO A 90 3.67 18.08 -5.08
C PRO A 90 4.98 17.32 -4.83
N ALA A 91 4.92 16.26 -4.02
CA ALA A 91 6.06 15.37 -3.78
C ALA A 91 6.52 14.71 -5.09
N ALA A 92 7.84 14.60 -5.27
CA ALA A 92 8.43 13.95 -6.43
C ALA A 92 8.30 12.42 -6.34
N ASN A 93 8.25 11.76 -7.49
CA ASN A 93 8.25 10.30 -7.61
C ASN A 93 9.55 9.83 -8.25
N PHE A 94 10.33 9.05 -7.50
CA PHE A 94 11.62 8.53 -7.93
C PHE A 94 11.65 7.01 -8.06
N GLY A 95 10.47 6.36 -8.14
CA GLY A 95 10.38 4.90 -8.17
C GLY A 95 11.10 4.23 -9.33
N SER A 96 11.38 4.97 -10.41
CA SER A 96 12.14 4.49 -11.58
C SER A 96 13.60 4.92 -11.60
N LEU A 97 14.10 5.65 -10.59
CA LEU A 97 15.52 5.97 -10.52
C LEU A 97 16.33 4.70 -10.24
N PRO A 98 17.47 4.51 -10.93
CA PRO A 98 18.34 3.36 -10.68
C PRO A 98 19.03 3.47 -9.32
N LEU A 99 19.49 2.33 -8.80
CA LEU A 99 20.36 2.31 -7.62
C LEU A 99 21.69 3.00 -7.94
N PRO A 100 22.25 3.81 -7.03
CA PRO A 100 23.55 4.46 -7.20
C PRO A 100 24.74 3.50 -6.99
N VAL A 101 24.74 2.36 -7.68
CA VAL A 101 25.70 1.26 -7.51
C VAL A 101 27.14 1.70 -7.81
N LYS A 102 27.33 2.64 -8.75
CA LYS A 102 28.66 3.17 -9.08
C LYS A 102 29.38 3.78 -7.87
N LEU A 103 28.64 4.42 -6.97
CA LEU A 103 29.20 5.04 -5.76
C LEU A 103 29.21 4.10 -4.56
N PHE A 104 28.12 3.37 -4.35
CA PHE A 104 27.92 2.65 -3.08
C PHE A 104 28.09 1.13 -3.19
N GLY A 105 28.24 0.58 -4.41
CA GLY A 105 28.30 -0.86 -4.64
C GLY A 105 27.11 -1.58 -4.00
N GLU A 106 27.39 -2.61 -3.22
CA GLU A 106 26.39 -3.37 -2.45
C GLU A 106 25.63 -2.54 -1.40
N ASN A 107 26.13 -1.36 -1.03
CA ASN A 107 25.48 -0.48 -0.06
C ASN A 107 24.53 0.54 -0.70
N ALA A 108 24.28 0.46 -2.02
CA ALA A 108 23.36 1.37 -2.70
C ALA A 108 21.93 1.32 -2.12
N GLY A 109 21.46 0.12 -1.76
CA GLY A 109 20.19 -0.05 -1.06
C GLY A 109 20.21 0.54 0.37
N VAL A 110 21.36 0.44 1.06
CA VAL A 110 21.55 1.00 2.41
C VAL A 110 21.53 2.54 2.38
N PHE A 111 22.09 3.16 1.34
CA PHE A 111 21.96 4.60 1.13
C PHE A 111 20.48 5.02 1.00
N GLN A 112 19.70 4.31 0.19
CA GLN A 112 18.26 4.59 0.05
C GLN A 112 17.50 4.32 1.37
N LEU A 113 17.93 3.34 2.17
CA LEU A 113 17.38 3.10 3.51
C LEU A 113 17.65 4.27 4.46
N MET A 114 18.86 4.82 4.46
CA MET A 114 19.19 6.00 5.29
C MET A 114 18.33 7.21 4.90
N PHE A 115 18.07 7.41 3.61
CA PHE A 115 17.09 8.38 3.15
C PHE A 115 15.68 8.09 3.70
N ALA A 116 15.20 6.85 3.68
CA ALA A 116 13.88 6.53 4.26
C ALA A 116 13.83 6.78 5.77
N VAL A 117 14.88 6.42 6.52
CA VAL A 117 15.04 6.66 7.96
C VAL A 117 15.01 8.16 8.29
N SER A 118 15.46 9.02 7.36
CA SER A 118 15.42 10.48 7.53
C SER A 118 14.00 11.05 7.71
N ALA A 119 12.96 10.29 7.39
CA ALA A 119 11.57 10.70 7.61
C ALA A 119 11.11 10.56 9.06
N ILE A 120 11.76 9.74 9.90
CA ILE A 120 11.29 9.43 11.27
C ILE A 120 11.08 10.70 12.11
N PRO A 121 12.02 11.67 12.18
CA PRO A 121 11.79 12.92 12.91
C PRO A 121 10.58 13.72 12.41
N MET A 122 10.29 13.65 11.11
CA MET A 122 9.14 14.35 10.52
C MET A 122 7.82 13.67 10.89
N ILE A 123 7.84 12.34 11.02
CA ILE A 123 6.71 11.53 11.49
C ILE A 123 6.45 11.79 12.98
N GLU A 124 7.51 11.85 13.80
CA GLU A 124 7.45 12.26 15.20
C GLU A 124 6.80 13.64 15.36
N ALA A 125 7.25 14.63 14.59
CA ALA A 125 6.67 15.97 14.58
C ALA A 125 5.18 15.98 14.19
N THR A 126 4.77 15.09 13.27
CA THR A 126 3.37 14.98 12.88
C THR A 126 2.49 14.37 13.97
N VAL A 127 2.92 13.29 14.64
CA VAL A 127 2.12 12.73 15.73
C VAL A 127 2.04 13.70 16.91
N GLU A 128 3.13 14.42 17.22
CA GLU A 128 3.14 15.48 18.24
C GLU A 128 2.13 16.58 17.90
N ARG A 129 2.18 17.12 16.68
CA ARG A 129 1.25 18.16 16.20
C ARG A 129 -0.22 17.71 16.26
N LEU A 130 -0.48 16.43 16.04
CA LEU A 130 -1.82 15.84 16.10
C LEU A 130 -2.24 15.43 17.52
N ASN A 131 -1.40 15.64 18.53
CA ASN A 131 -1.59 15.18 19.92
C ASN A 131 -1.82 13.66 20.02
N ILE A 132 -1.08 12.89 19.21
CA ILE A 132 -1.09 11.44 19.15
C ILE A 132 0.16 10.92 19.88
N PRO A 133 0.07 9.87 20.72
CA PRO A 133 1.22 9.35 21.44
C PRO A 133 2.40 8.96 20.53
N GLU A 134 3.62 9.23 20.99
CA GLU A 134 4.87 8.96 20.27
C GLU A 134 5.02 7.48 19.82
N GLN A 135 4.41 6.54 20.55
CA GLN A 135 4.38 5.12 20.18
C GLN A 135 3.88 4.89 18.75
N TYR A 136 2.97 5.73 18.24
CA TYR A 136 2.50 5.61 16.85
C TYR A 136 3.59 5.96 15.84
N ALA A 137 4.48 6.93 16.12
CA ALA A 137 5.63 7.20 15.26
C ALA A 137 6.63 6.04 15.27
N LEU A 138 6.87 5.42 16.43
CA LEU A 138 7.71 4.21 16.53
C LEU A 138 7.13 3.03 15.75
N ASP A 139 5.82 2.82 15.81
CA ASP A 139 5.16 1.77 15.03
C ASP A 139 5.27 2.04 13.53
N ILE A 140 5.11 3.30 13.11
CA ILE A 140 5.33 3.72 11.72
C ILE A 140 6.79 3.46 11.29
N ALA A 141 7.79 3.74 12.14
CA ALA A 141 9.20 3.47 11.83
C ALA A 141 9.46 1.98 11.50
N LYS A 142 8.74 1.05 12.13
CA LYS A 142 8.82 -0.39 11.82
C LYS A 142 8.37 -0.73 10.40
N TRP A 143 7.56 0.12 9.75
CA TRP A 143 7.26 -0.05 8.33
C TRP A 143 8.51 0.06 7.48
N ILE A 144 9.40 1.02 7.79
CA ILE A 144 10.68 1.20 7.09
C ILE A 144 11.52 -0.08 7.24
N GLY A 145 11.57 -0.66 8.44
CA GLY A 145 12.24 -1.94 8.67
C GLY A 145 11.70 -3.08 7.80
N GLY A 146 10.38 -3.15 7.61
CA GLY A 146 9.74 -4.14 6.73
C GLY A 146 10.17 -4.04 5.26
N THR A 147 10.59 -2.87 4.79
CA THR A 147 11.08 -2.69 3.41
C THR A 147 12.44 -3.34 3.18
N ILE A 148 13.25 -3.55 4.23
CA ILE A 148 14.57 -4.19 4.16
C ILE A 148 14.44 -5.62 3.64
N GLN A 149 13.44 -6.36 4.13
CA GLN A 149 13.20 -7.73 3.70
C GLN A 149 12.73 -7.80 2.24
N ILE A 150 11.82 -6.90 1.83
CA ILE A 150 11.32 -6.83 0.46
C ILE A 150 12.48 -6.53 -0.50
N PHE A 151 13.34 -5.57 -0.14
CA PHE A 151 14.50 -5.23 -0.94
C PHE A 151 15.46 -6.44 -1.05
N ALA A 152 15.76 -7.11 0.07
CA ALA A 152 16.66 -8.26 0.11
C ALA A 152 16.18 -9.42 -0.79
N GLU A 153 14.86 -9.70 -0.83
CA GLU A 153 14.29 -10.73 -1.70
C GLU A 153 14.60 -10.47 -3.19
N GLY A 154 14.53 -9.20 -3.61
CA GLY A 154 14.80 -8.80 -4.99
C GLY A 154 16.29 -8.63 -5.34
N HIS A 155 17.17 -8.60 -4.34
CA HIS A 155 18.57 -8.17 -4.49
C HIS A 155 19.56 -9.17 -3.86
N ASN A 156 19.30 -10.47 -4.00
CA ASN A 156 20.21 -11.54 -3.57
C ASN A 156 20.61 -11.45 -2.08
N GLY A 157 19.67 -11.06 -1.22
CA GLY A 157 19.89 -10.93 0.22
C GLY A 157 20.58 -9.63 0.64
N LEU A 158 20.94 -8.73 -0.29
CA LEU A 158 21.50 -7.43 0.07
C LEU A 158 20.46 -6.57 0.80
N PRO A 159 20.82 -5.90 1.92
CA PRO A 159 19.88 -5.05 2.63
C PRO A 159 19.66 -3.70 1.92
N GLY A 160 18.47 -3.14 2.06
CA GLY A 160 18.22 -1.79 1.58
C GLY A 160 16.78 -1.33 1.61
N HIS A 161 16.50 -0.27 0.88
CA HIS A 161 15.16 0.24 0.62
C HIS A 161 15.06 0.56 -0.87
N THR A 162 13.86 0.52 -1.44
CA THR A 162 13.62 0.93 -2.83
C THR A 162 12.88 2.26 -2.89
N LEU A 163 13.29 3.14 -3.80
CA LEU A 163 12.63 4.43 -3.99
C LEU A 163 11.17 4.32 -4.45
N GLN A 164 10.75 3.17 -4.96
CA GLN A 164 9.35 2.93 -5.35
C GLN A 164 8.38 3.05 -4.17
N GLN A 165 8.83 2.78 -2.95
CA GLN A 165 7.98 2.82 -1.76
C GLN A 165 8.04 4.17 -1.03
N SER A 166 8.97 5.07 -1.40
CA SER A 166 9.23 6.32 -0.67
C SER A 166 8.04 7.27 -0.62
N GLY A 167 7.24 7.32 -1.69
CA GLY A 167 6.03 8.13 -1.74
C GLY A 167 5.01 7.73 -0.66
N TRP A 168 5.02 6.47 -0.22
CA TRP A 168 4.14 5.99 0.86
C TRP A 168 4.46 6.66 2.20
N ILE A 169 5.75 6.89 2.48
CA ILE A 169 6.23 7.53 3.71
C ILE A 169 5.63 8.93 3.87
N ARG A 170 5.44 9.64 2.75
CA ARG A 170 4.87 10.98 2.75
C ARG A 170 3.48 11.03 3.39
N HIS A 171 2.69 9.97 3.28
CA HIS A 171 1.37 9.94 3.93
C HIS A 171 1.43 9.96 5.46
N TYR A 172 2.50 9.43 6.07
CA TYR A 172 2.73 9.57 7.51
C TYR A 172 3.09 11.01 7.88
N ILE A 173 3.97 11.62 7.10
CA ILE A 173 4.40 13.02 7.30
C ILE A 173 3.19 13.95 7.17
N ASP A 174 2.31 13.73 6.19
CA ASP A 174 1.11 14.54 6.00
C ASP A 174 0.01 14.26 7.04
N GLY A 175 0.19 13.28 7.94
CA GLY A 175 -0.80 12.92 8.95
C GLY A 175 -2.06 12.27 8.37
N ARG A 176 -1.91 11.54 7.25
CA ARG A 176 -3.01 10.86 6.55
C ARG A 176 -3.01 9.35 6.76
N LEU A 177 -1.86 8.78 7.08
CA LEU A 177 -1.67 7.34 7.28
C LEU A 177 -1.25 7.07 8.72
N PHE A 178 -1.84 6.05 9.33
CA PHE A 178 -1.50 5.63 10.69
C PHE A 178 -1.36 4.12 10.76
N ARG A 179 -0.26 3.65 11.34
CA ARG A 179 -0.11 2.24 11.69
C ARG A 179 -0.74 1.99 13.05
N ILE A 180 -1.74 1.10 13.10
CA ILE A 180 -2.52 0.80 14.30
C ILE A 180 -2.65 -0.71 14.40
N GLY A 181 -1.99 -1.32 15.38
CA GLY A 181 -1.96 -2.78 15.51
C GLY A 181 -1.31 -3.45 14.31
N ARG A 182 -2.04 -4.35 13.63
CA ARG A 182 -1.51 -5.10 12.48
C ARG A 182 -1.54 -4.30 11.19
N PHE A 183 -2.45 -3.35 11.03
CA PHE A 183 -2.67 -2.66 9.78
C PHE A 183 -2.22 -1.21 9.78
N GLU A 184 -2.23 -0.64 8.60
CA GLU A 184 -2.13 0.78 8.35
C GLU A 184 -3.48 1.28 7.83
N TYR A 185 -3.86 2.49 8.22
CA TYR A 185 -5.15 3.09 7.89
C TYR A 185 -4.93 4.43 7.20
N LEU A 186 -5.17 4.48 5.89
CA LEU A 186 -5.04 5.69 5.10
C LEU A 186 -6.37 6.43 5.05
N MET A 187 -6.41 7.66 5.53
CA MET A 187 -7.58 8.52 5.45
C MET A 187 -7.71 9.15 4.06
N HIS A 188 -8.85 8.90 3.43
CA HIS A 188 -9.30 9.55 2.21
C HIS A 188 -10.83 9.47 2.11
N THR A 189 -11.39 10.21 1.16
CA THR A 189 -12.81 10.07 0.77
C THR A 189 -13.10 8.66 0.24
N CYS A 190 -14.36 8.23 0.30
CA CYS A 190 -14.76 6.92 -0.20
C CYS A 190 -14.29 6.69 -1.65
N PRO A 191 -13.43 5.69 -1.90
CA PRO A 191 -12.94 5.44 -3.26
C PRO A 191 -14.03 4.97 -4.23
N ASP A 192 -13.87 5.28 -5.52
CA ASP A 192 -14.83 4.90 -6.57
C ASP A 192 -14.94 3.38 -6.81
N TRP A 193 -13.95 2.61 -6.35
CA TRP A 193 -13.96 1.16 -6.39
C TRP A 193 -14.80 0.54 -5.26
N VAL A 194 -15.25 1.32 -4.27
CA VAL A 194 -16.17 0.86 -3.23
C VAL A 194 -17.58 0.78 -3.83
N PRO A 195 -18.28 -0.37 -3.70
CA PRO A 195 -19.62 -0.53 -4.25
C PRO A 195 -20.64 0.40 -3.58
N ALA A 196 -21.84 0.48 -4.14
CA ALA A 196 -22.96 1.11 -3.45
C ALA A 196 -23.53 0.11 -2.44
N ILE A 197 -23.42 0.42 -1.15
CA ILE A 197 -23.78 -0.48 -0.06
C ILE A 197 -25.05 0.05 0.59
N TYR A 198 -26.07 -0.80 0.73
CA TYR A 198 -27.31 -0.47 1.40
C TYR A 198 -27.58 -1.46 2.53
N ARG A 199 -28.17 -0.97 3.61
CA ARG A 199 -28.58 -1.76 4.78
C ARG A 199 -30.09 -1.71 4.93
N ASN A 200 -30.72 -2.87 5.08
CA ASN A 200 -32.13 -2.94 5.38
C ASN A 200 -32.37 -2.46 6.83
N ARG A 201 -33.30 -1.53 7.01
CA ARG A 201 -33.59 -0.92 8.32
C ARG A 201 -34.22 -1.90 9.31
N LYS A 202 -34.90 -2.95 8.84
CA LYS A 202 -35.64 -3.91 9.67
C LYS A 202 -34.75 -5.01 10.24
N ASP A 203 -33.89 -5.62 9.41
CA ASP A 203 -33.10 -6.80 9.79
C ASP A 203 -31.58 -6.62 9.67
N GLY A 204 -31.14 -5.46 9.16
CA GLY A 204 -29.72 -5.15 8.95
C GLY A 204 -29.05 -5.99 7.87
N SER A 205 -29.79 -6.70 7.02
CA SER A 205 -29.27 -7.35 5.82
C SER A 205 -28.67 -6.33 4.85
N LEU A 206 -27.74 -6.77 4.02
CA LEU A 206 -27.03 -5.89 3.09
C LEU A 206 -27.46 -6.16 1.64
N MET A 207 -27.57 -5.08 0.88
CA MET A 207 -27.65 -5.10 -0.56
C MET A 207 -26.46 -4.32 -1.11
N VAL A 208 -25.58 -5.00 -1.85
CA VAL A 208 -24.35 -4.42 -2.38
C VAL A 208 -24.43 -4.42 -3.89
N PHE A 209 -24.38 -3.24 -4.49
CA PHE A 209 -24.46 -3.05 -5.94
C PHE A 209 -23.14 -2.60 -6.54
N CYS A 210 -22.84 -3.08 -7.74
CA CYS A 210 -21.85 -2.44 -8.60
C CYS A 210 -22.23 -0.97 -8.85
N ARG A 211 -21.23 -0.09 -8.95
CA ARG A 211 -21.46 1.30 -9.40
C ARG A 211 -21.82 1.34 -10.88
N ASP A 212 -22.24 2.52 -11.35
CA ASP A 212 -22.52 2.72 -12.77
C ASP A 212 -21.25 2.56 -13.61
N ASN A 213 -21.37 1.92 -14.77
CA ASN A 213 -20.29 1.72 -15.74
C ASN A 213 -19.08 0.90 -15.28
N TRP A 214 -19.18 0.14 -14.17
CA TRP A 214 -18.21 -0.93 -13.92
C TRP A 214 -18.31 -1.98 -15.03
N ARG A 215 -17.17 -2.52 -15.45
CA ARG A 215 -17.06 -3.38 -16.64
C ARG A 215 -16.57 -4.76 -16.27
N PHE A 216 -17.28 -5.78 -16.74
CA PHE A 216 -17.01 -7.19 -16.48
C PHE A 216 -17.09 -8.00 -17.76
N MET A 217 -16.54 -9.22 -17.72
CA MET A 217 -16.85 -10.24 -18.72
C MET A 217 -18.36 -10.60 -18.67
N PRO A 218 -18.94 -11.17 -19.74
CA PRO A 218 -20.36 -11.54 -19.77
C PRO A 218 -20.82 -12.57 -18.72
N ASP A 219 -19.87 -13.24 -18.06
CA ASP A 219 -20.09 -14.16 -16.93
C ASP A 219 -19.96 -13.49 -15.55
N GLY A 220 -19.60 -12.20 -15.50
CA GLY A 220 -19.40 -11.42 -14.28
C GLY A 220 -17.97 -11.45 -13.74
N SER A 221 -17.03 -12.11 -14.42
CA SER A 221 -15.62 -12.14 -14.00
C SER A 221 -14.87 -10.85 -14.33
N ILE A 222 -13.78 -10.60 -13.59
CA ILE A 222 -12.88 -9.46 -13.81
C ILE A 222 -12.12 -9.65 -15.12
N PRO A 223 -12.15 -8.67 -16.04
CA PRO A 223 -11.42 -8.78 -17.29
C PRO A 223 -9.92 -8.57 -17.10
N LEU A 224 -9.13 -9.07 -18.05
CA LEU A 224 -7.72 -8.71 -18.16
C LEU A 224 -7.59 -7.25 -18.59
N ILE A 225 -6.46 -6.62 -18.26
CA ILE A 225 -6.19 -5.25 -18.71
C ILE A 225 -6.22 -5.12 -20.24
N THR A 226 -5.84 -6.18 -20.94
CA THR A 226 -5.80 -6.31 -22.40
C THR A 226 -7.15 -6.66 -23.04
N THR A 227 -8.19 -6.98 -22.25
CA THR A 227 -9.49 -7.35 -22.81
C THR A 227 -10.13 -6.16 -23.55
N PRO A 228 -10.54 -6.33 -24.83
CA PRO A 228 -11.18 -5.28 -25.61
C PRO A 228 -12.51 -4.81 -25.02
N ALA A 229 -12.81 -3.51 -25.14
CA ALA A 229 -13.98 -2.90 -24.50
C ALA A 229 -15.32 -3.47 -25.01
N GLN A 230 -15.39 -3.89 -26.29
CA GLN A 230 -16.58 -4.47 -26.90
C GLN A 230 -16.96 -5.85 -26.33
N GLU A 231 -16.03 -6.54 -25.68
CA GLU A 231 -16.29 -7.83 -25.01
C GLU A 231 -16.85 -7.65 -23.60
N LEU A 232 -16.88 -6.42 -23.09
CA LEU A 232 -17.25 -6.12 -21.71
C LEU A 232 -18.70 -5.67 -21.59
N VAL A 233 -19.35 -6.13 -20.52
CA VAL A 233 -20.68 -5.68 -20.12
C VAL A 233 -20.53 -4.61 -19.04
N SER A 234 -21.20 -3.47 -19.25
CA SER A 234 -21.24 -2.37 -18.27
C SER A 234 -22.42 -2.52 -17.32
N THR A 235 -22.19 -2.40 -16.02
CA THR A 235 -23.25 -2.34 -15.02
C THR A 235 -23.97 -1.00 -15.06
N LYS A 236 -25.21 -1.00 -14.57
CA LYS A 236 -26.01 0.20 -14.38
C LYS A 236 -26.51 0.26 -12.94
N LEU A 237 -26.33 1.40 -12.30
CA LEU A 237 -26.90 1.73 -11.00
C LEU A 237 -27.82 2.93 -11.18
N LYS A 238 -29.13 2.71 -11.07
CA LYS A 238 -30.14 3.75 -11.24
C LYS A 238 -30.75 4.09 -9.89
N ILE A 239 -30.75 5.38 -9.56
CA ILE A 239 -31.48 5.94 -8.42
C ILE A 239 -32.58 6.81 -9.02
N LEU A 240 -33.84 6.41 -8.84
CA LEU A 240 -35.00 7.13 -9.33
C LEU A 240 -36.05 7.16 -8.22
N ASP A 241 -36.54 8.36 -7.91
CA ASP A 241 -37.44 8.62 -6.79
C ASP A 241 -36.91 7.99 -5.49
N ASN A 242 -37.67 7.05 -4.92
CA ASN A 242 -37.30 6.33 -3.70
C ASN A 242 -36.71 4.93 -3.98
N HIS A 243 -36.30 4.62 -5.20
CA HIS A 243 -35.84 3.28 -5.56
C HIS A 243 -34.41 3.27 -6.11
N VAL A 244 -33.67 2.23 -5.74
CA VAL A 244 -32.34 1.94 -6.30
C VAL A 244 -32.37 0.61 -7.02
N THR A 245 -32.05 0.61 -8.31
CA THR A 245 -31.94 -0.59 -9.14
C THR A 245 -30.51 -0.80 -9.59
N GLY A 246 -29.93 -1.97 -9.29
CA GLY A 246 -28.53 -2.26 -9.59
C GLY A 246 -28.24 -3.73 -9.88
N THR A 247 -26.98 -3.99 -10.25
CA THR A 247 -26.41 -5.35 -10.37
C THR A 247 -25.81 -5.74 -9.02
N PRO A 248 -26.31 -6.80 -8.35
CA PRO A 248 -25.85 -7.17 -7.02
C PRO A 248 -24.50 -7.92 -7.05
N ILE A 249 -23.75 -7.79 -5.95
CA ILE A 249 -22.49 -8.46 -5.66
C ILE A 249 -22.74 -9.38 -4.46
N THR A 250 -22.32 -10.64 -4.53
CA THR A 250 -22.45 -11.58 -3.40
C THR A 250 -21.35 -11.34 -2.34
N PRO A 251 -21.50 -11.83 -1.09
CA PRO A 251 -20.50 -11.68 -0.04
C PRO A 251 -19.11 -12.28 -0.35
N ASP A 252 -19.04 -13.28 -1.24
CA ASP A 252 -17.80 -13.87 -1.77
C ASP A 252 -17.27 -13.13 -3.03
N GLY A 253 -17.85 -11.98 -3.38
CA GLY A 253 -17.34 -11.07 -4.39
C GLY A 253 -17.78 -11.37 -5.82
N LYS A 254 -18.75 -12.27 -6.03
CA LYS A 254 -19.26 -12.57 -7.38
C LYS A 254 -20.24 -11.51 -7.84
N VAL A 255 -20.01 -10.99 -9.04
CA VAL A 255 -20.91 -10.06 -9.70
C VAL A 255 -22.00 -10.83 -10.43
N LEU A 256 -23.25 -10.68 -10.00
CA LEU A 256 -24.39 -11.36 -10.64
C LEU A 256 -24.84 -10.56 -11.88
N ILE A 257 -24.00 -10.50 -12.91
CA ILE A 257 -24.11 -9.55 -14.03
C ILE A 257 -25.48 -9.59 -14.76
N ARG A 258 -26.14 -10.74 -14.77
CA ARG A 258 -27.46 -10.97 -15.39
C ARG A 258 -28.65 -10.71 -14.45
N ARG A 259 -28.40 -10.43 -13.17
CA ARG A 259 -29.43 -10.14 -12.17
C ARG A 259 -29.56 -8.64 -11.96
N LYS A 260 -30.80 -8.17 -11.88
CA LYS A 260 -31.13 -6.83 -11.41
C LYS A 260 -32.00 -6.94 -10.17
N VAL A 261 -31.73 -6.11 -9.18
CA VAL A 261 -32.52 -6.01 -7.95
C VAL A 261 -32.85 -4.54 -7.73
N THR A 262 -34.08 -4.29 -7.31
CA THR A 262 -34.58 -2.99 -6.92
C THR A 262 -34.86 -3.00 -5.41
N ILE A 263 -34.41 -1.98 -4.70
CA ILE A 263 -34.70 -1.75 -3.28
C ILE A 263 -35.40 -0.40 -3.10
N ASP A 264 -36.23 -0.30 -2.06
CA ASP A 264 -36.92 0.93 -1.66
C ASP A 264 -36.14 1.65 -0.54
N LEU A 265 -35.79 2.91 -0.73
CA LEU A 265 -35.05 3.73 0.22
C LEU A 265 -35.86 4.09 1.50
N ALA A 266 -37.16 3.81 1.52
CA ALA A 266 -37.94 3.80 2.76
C ALA A 266 -37.50 2.64 3.68
N GLU A 267 -37.20 1.48 3.11
CA GLU A 267 -36.79 0.28 3.83
C GLU A 267 -35.28 0.11 3.94
N TRP A 268 -34.52 0.76 3.06
CA TRP A 268 -33.07 0.62 2.94
C TRP A 268 -32.34 1.95 3.10
N GLU A 269 -31.19 1.94 3.74
CA GLU A 269 -30.33 3.12 3.89
C GLU A 269 -28.95 2.91 3.27
N GLY A 270 -28.44 3.92 2.58
CA GLY A 270 -27.09 3.92 2.02
C GLY A 270 -26.03 3.99 3.11
N ILE A 271 -25.05 3.09 3.04
CA ILE A 271 -23.87 3.09 3.88
C ILE A 271 -22.75 3.79 3.11
N CYS A 272 -22.22 4.85 3.70
CA CYS A 272 -21.14 5.67 3.18
C CYS A 272 -21.51 6.54 1.97
N GLN A 273 -21.43 7.85 2.15
CA GLN A 273 -21.50 8.80 1.05
C GLN A 273 -20.12 9.02 0.42
N PRO A 274 -20.03 9.45 -0.86
CA PRO A 274 -18.75 9.66 -1.54
C PRO A 274 -17.79 10.62 -0.82
N TRP A 275 -18.34 11.63 -0.12
CA TRP A 275 -17.57 12.63 0.61
C TRP A 275 -17.23 12.21 2.05
N GLU A 276 -17.79 11.11 2.56
CA GLU A 276 -17.42 10.61 3.89
C GLU A 276 -16.01 10.04 3.85
N LEU A 277 -15.26 10.29 4.93
CA LEU A 277 -13.92 9.75 5.10
C LEU A 277 -14.03 8.26 5.43
N VAL A 278 -13.34 7.43 4.63
CA VAL A 278 -13.31 5.98 4.76
C VAL A 278 -11.85 5.55 4.85
N PRO A 279 -11.36 5.17 6.04
CA PRO A 279 -10.00 4.68 6.17
C PRO A 279 -9.82 3.39 5.37
N SER A 280 -8.87 3.37 4.44
CA SER A 280 -8.48 2.13 3.78
C SER A 280 -7.41 1.39 4.58
N ILE A 281 -7.58 0.08 4.68
CA ILE A 281 -6.63 -0.83 5.29
C ILE A 281 -5.50 -1.11 4.29
N HIS A 282 -4.28 -0.92 4.76
CA HIS A 282 -3.04 -1.32 4.11
C HIS A 282 -2.29 -2.32 5.00
N ILE A 283 -1.60 -3.27 4.36
CA ILE A 283 -1.01 -4.42 5.04
C ILE A 283 0.52 -4.31 4.92
N PRO A 284 1.21 -3.82 5.96
CA PRO A 284 2.66 -3.83 5.96
C PRO A 284 3.22 -5.25 5.91
N GLY A 285 4.42 -5.38 5.36
CA GLY A 285 5.19 -6.63 5.34
C GLY A 285 5.48 -7.15 6.77
N GLY A 286 5.62 -8.46 6.90
CA GLY A 286 5.89 -9.12 8.19
C GLY A 286 4.67 -9.26 9.11
N GLY A 287 4.90 -9.57 10.40
CA GLY A 287 3.90 -9.60 11.48
C GLY A 287 2.81 -10.70 11.42
N GLY A 288 2.60 -11.34 10.27
CA GLY A 288 1.53 -12.32 10.05
C GLY A 288 0.12 -11.71 10.13
N MET A 289 -0.88 -12.30 9.48
CA MET A 289 -2.27 -11.79 9.52
C MET A 289 -3.18 -12.66 10.39
N LYS A 290 -2.72 -13.04 11.58
CA LYS A 290 -3.51 -13.90 12.46
C LYS A 290 -4.88 -13.25 12.73
N PRO A 291 -6.00 -14.01 12.69
CA PRO A 291 -7.35 -13.45 12.81
C PRO A 291 -7.55 -12.53 14.03
N GLU A 292 -6.97 -12.90 15.18
CA GLU A 292 -7.04 -12.13 16.41
C GLU A 292 -6.34 -10.76 16.30
N LEU A 293 -5.16 -10.70 15.65
CA LEU A 293 -4.42 -9.45 15.45
C LEU A 293 -5.14 -8.53 14.47
N VAL A 294 -5.73 -9.12 13.43
CA VAL A 294 -6.51 -8.41 12.43
C VAL A 294 -7.78 -7.80 13.03
N LYS A 295 -8.52 -8.58 13.83
CA LYS A 295 -9.70 -8.09 14.57
C LYS A 295 -9.32 -6.95 15.51
N GLN A 296 -8.27 -7.15 16.31
CA GLN A 296 -7.84 -6.14 17.29
C GLN A 296 -7.40 -4.85 16.60
N SER A 297 -6.65 -4.95 15.50
CA SER A 297 -6.24 -3.82 14.67
C SER A 297 -7.44 -2.95 14.25
N MET A 298 -8.52 -3.57 13.77
CA MET A 298 -9.72 -2.83 13.34
C MET A 298 -10.50 -2.21 14.50
N LEU A 299 -10.56 -2.89 15.65
CA LEU A 299 -11.17 -2.34 16.87
C LEU A 299 -10.38 -1.12 17.38
N ASP A 300 -9.06 -1.24 17.47
CA ASP A 300 -8.17 -0.16 17.90
C ASP A 300 -8.22 1.03 16.95
N ALA A 301 -8.31 0.78 15.63
CA ALA A 301 -8.44 1.84 14.65
C ALA A 301 -9.76 2.61 14.80
N LYS A 302 -10.88 1.91 15.04
CA LYS A 302 -12.18 2.54 15.31
C LYS A 302 -12.09 3.47 16.53
N GLU A 303 -11.51 2.98 17.62
CA GLU A 303 -11.25 3.75 18.85
C GLU A 303 -10.34 4.96 18.58
N PHE A 304 -9.26 4.76 17.82
CA PHE A 304 -8.27 5.77 17.46
C PHE A 304 -8.90 6.93 16.69
N PHE A 305 -9.64 6.65 15.60
CA PHE A 305 -10.28 7.70 14.80
C PHE A 305 -11.34 8.46 15.59
N ARG A 306 -12.10 7.77 16.45
CA ARG A 306 -13.03 8.43 17.38
C ARG A 306 -12.31 9.36 18.35
N LYS A 307 -11.18 8.91 18.92
CA LYS A 307 -10.44 9.66 19.93
C LYS A 307 -9.74 10.89 19.37
N TYR A 308 -8.93 10.73 18.33
CA TYR A 308 -8.03 11.76 17.83
C TYR A 308 -8.62 12.59 16.69
N PHE A 309 -9.52 12.01 15.89
CA PHE A 309 -10.12 12.69 14.73
C PHE A 309 -11.60 13.02 14.91
N LYS A 310 -12.19 12.63 16.05
CA LYS A 310 -13.63 12.80 16.35
C LYS A 310 -14.52 12.24 15.24
N GLN A 311 -14.05 11.19 14.59
CA GLN A 311 -14.71 10.59 13.45
C GLN A 311 -15.26 9.21 13.83
N ASP A 312 -16.56 9.03 13.59
CA ASP A 312 -17.17 7.70 13.63
C ASP A 312 -16.98 7.01 12.26
N VAL A 313 -16.05 6.07 12.21
CA VAL A 313 -15.76 5.32 10.98
C VAL A 313 -16.84 4.27 10.80
N LYS A 314 -17.60 4.33 9.71
CA LYS A 314 -18.66 3.36 9.39
C LYS A 314 -18.14 2.10 8.68
N LEU A 315 -17.04 2.27 7.94
CA LEU A 315 -16.52 1.28 7.01
C LEU A 315 -14.99 1.30 7.01
N PHE A 316 -14.37 0.13 7.03
CA PHE A 316 -13.00 -0.05 6.56
C PHE A 316 -13.03 -0.73 5.20
N VAL A 317 -12.17 -0.29 4.29
CA VAL A 317 -12.07 -0.85 2.93
C VAL A 317 -10.64 -1.26 2.62
N CYS A 318 -10.42 -2.28 1.81
CA CYS A 318 -9.09 -2.65 1.35
C CYS A 318 -9.18 -3.10 -0.10
N ALA A 319 -8.21 -2.68 -0.91
CA ALA A 319 -8.00 -3.20 -2.25
C ALA A 319 -6.53 -3.61 -2.37
N SER A 320 -6.29 -4.88 -2.71
CA SER A 320 -4.93 -5.43 -2.71
C SER A 320 -4.84 -6.76 -3.45
N TRP A 321 -3.62 -7.10 -3.88
CA TRP A 321 -3.27 -8.41 -4.45
C TRP A 321 -3.47 -9.56 -3.46
N ILE A 322 -3.39 -9.28 -2.15
CA ILE A 322 -3.65 -10.29 -1.11
C ILE A 322 -5.11 -10.76 -1.06
N LEU A 323 -5.99 -10.06 -1.79
CA LEU A 323 -7.41 -10.35 -1.90
C LEU A 323 -7.74 -11.07 -3.21
N ASN A 324 -6.75 -11.66 -3.89
CA ASN A 324 -7.00 -12.54 -5.03
C ASN A 324 -7.94 -13.69 -4.61
N PRO A 325 -9.12 -13.84 -5.22
CA PRO A 325 -10.07 -14.91 -4.88
C PRO A 325 -9.47 -16.32 -4.96
N ASP A 326 -8.45 -16.53 -5.82
CA ASP A 326 -7.77 -17.82 -5.94
C ASP A 326 -7.07 -18.27 -4.65
N TRP A 327 -6.73 -17.36 -3.73
CA TRP A 327 -6.07 -17.71 -2.47
C TRP A 327 -6.94 -18.57 -1.54
N GLU A 328 -8.26 -18.46 -1.60
CA GLU A 328 -9.14 -19.33 -0.80
C GLU A 328 -9.08 -20.80 -1.24
N THR A 329 -8.67 -21.06 -2.49
CA THR A 329 -8.48 -22.41 -3.05
C THR A 329 -7.02 -22.85 -2.99
N GLU A 330 -6.08 -21.97 -3.35
CA GLU A 330 -4.65 -22.30 -3.41
C GLU A 330 -4.00 -22.38 -2.02
N LEU A 331 -4.54 -21.63 -1.05
CA LEU A 331 -3.99 -21.47 0.29
C LEU A 331 -5.13 -21.43 1.34
N PRO A 332 -5.98 -22.46 1.41
CA PRO A 332 -7.25 -22.43 2.15
C PRO A 332 -7.08 -22.23 3.65
N ASP A 333 -5.98 -22.70 4.23
CA ASP A 333 -5.67 -22.60 5.66
C ASP A 333 -4.88 -21.34 6.03
N SER A 334 -4.48 -20.55 5.02
CA SER A 334 -3.71 -19.34 5.24
C SER A 334 -4.53 -18.27 5.97
N ASN A 335 -3.80 -17.41 6.67
CA ASN A 335 -4.38 -16.23 7.28
C ASN A 335 -5.01 -15.27 6.26
N LEU A 336 -4.54 -15.26 5.00
CA LEU A 336 -5.14 -14.47 3.92
C LEU A 336 -6.54 -14.99 3.58
N ALA A 337 -6.67 -16.30 3.33
CA ALA A 337 -7.96 -16.91 3.05
C ALA A 337 -8.94 -16.75 4.22
N LYS A 338 -8.47 -16.88 5.46
CA LYS A 338 -9.28 -16.62 6.67
C LYS A 338 -9.75 -15.16 6.73
N PHE A 339 -8.88 -14.20 6.46
CA PHE A 339 -9.24 -12.78 6.44
C PHE A 339 -10.30 -12.48 5.36
N MET A 340 -10.14 -13.04 4.16
CA MET A 340 -11.11 -12.88 3.06
C MET A 340 -12.50 -13.43 3.40
N ARG A 341 -12.58 -14.51 4.18
CA ARG A 341 -13.85 -15.12 4.63
C ARG A 341 -14.62 -14.27 5.65
N GLU A 342 -13.92 -13.39 6.37
CA GLU A 342 -14.52 -12.56 7.42
C GLU A 342 -15.11 -11.24 6.91
N GLY A 343 -14.70 -10.76 5.72
CA GLY A 343 -15.19 -9.52 5.14
C GLY A 343 -16.13 -9.74 3.95
N TYR A 344 -16.76 -8.65 3.51
CA TYR A 344 -17.56 -8.66 2.30
C TYR A 344 -16.65 -8.41 1.10
N MET A 345 -16.40 -9.44 0.29
CA MET A 345 -15.53 -9.34 -0.87
C MET A 345 -16.22 -8.57 -2.00
N THR A 346 -15.44 -7.82 -2.78
CA THR A 346 -15.92 -7.05 -3.92
C THR A 346 -14.94 -7.15 -5.09
N PRO A 347 -15.41 -7.07 -6.34
CA PRO A 347 -14.51 -6.96 -7.48
C PRO A 347 -13.62 -5.73 -7.39
N PHE A 348 -12.43 -5.78 -7.97
CA PHE A 348 -11.53 -4.64 -8.05
C PHE A 348 -10.74 -4.63 -9.36
N GLY A 349 -10.78 -3.48 -10.04
CA GLY A 349 -9.92 -3.17 -11.19
C GLY A 349 -10.04 -4.14 -12.36
N LYS A 350 -9.00 -4.14 -13.20
CA LYS A 350 -8.74 -5.17 -14.21
C LYS A 350 -7.53 -5.98 -13.76
N ALA A 351 -7.47 -7.26 -14.12
CA ALA A 351 -6.32 -8.10 -13.80
C ALA A 351 -5.14 -7.71 -14.71
N GLY A 352 -4.06 -7.21 -14.09
CA GLY A 352 -2.81 -6.90 -14.78
C GLY A 352 -1.92 -8.12 -15.02
N GLY A 353 -2.21 -9.25 -14.35
CA GLY A 353 -1.45 -10.50 -14.48
C GLY A 353 -0.14 -10.53 -13.68
N ARG A 354 0.25 -9.42 -13.05
CA ARG A 354 1.50 -9.27 -12.27
C ARG A 354 1.26 -8.72 -10.86
N ASP A 355 0.01 -8.68 -10.42
CA ASP A 355 -0.36 -8.14 -9.11
C ASP A 355 0.36 -8.92 -7.99
N GLY A 356 1.02 -8.20 -7.09
CA GLY A 356 1.73 -8.79 -5.94
C GLY A 356 3.17 -9.22 -6.20
N ILE A 357 3.67 -9.25 -7.44
CA ILE A 357 5.04 -9.70 -7.76
C ILE A 357 6.10 -8.93 -6.97
N PHE A 358 6.01 -7.60 -6.95
CA PHE A 358 6.94 -6.76 -6.18
C PHE A 358 6.94 -7.12 -4.69
N PHE A 359 5.79 -7.40 -4.10
CA PHE A 359 5.69 -7.68 -2.66
C PHE A 359 6.17 -9.07 -2.26
N ILE A 360 6.16 -10.04 -3.19
CA ILE A 360 6.53 -11.43 -2.95
C ILE A 360 7.95 -11.75 -3.37
N PHE A 361 8.46 -11.08 -4.40
CA PHE A 361 9.79 -11.35 -4.97
C PHE A 361 10.72 -10.14 -4.89
N GLY A 362 10.25 -8.95 -4.53
CA GLY A 362 11.07 -7.73 -4.53
C GLY A 362 11.52 -7.27 -5.92
N ARG A 363 10.95 -7.84 -7.00
CA ARG A 363 11.37 -7.60 -8.40
C ARG A 363 10.41 -6.68 -9.15
N THR A 364 10.97 -5.86 -10.03
CA THR A 364 10.26 -4.95 -10.95
C THR A 364 10.82 -4.97 -12.38
N ASP A 365 11.74 -5.88 -12.66
CA ASP A 365 12.47 -6.03 -13.93
C ASP A 365 11.60 -6.52 -15.11
N ASN A 366 10.33 -6.81 -14.86
CA ASN A 366 9.36 -7.35 -15.83
C ASN A 366 9.74 -8.70 -16.47
N GLU A 367 10.68 -9.44 -15.87
CA GLU A 367 10.98 -10.81 -16.30
C GLU A 367 9.79 -11.75 -16.07
N ASP A 368 9.85 -12.94 -16.66
CA ASP A 368 8.86 -14.00 -16.41
C ASP A 368 8.92 -14.41 -14.93
N PRO A 369 7.86 -14.21 -14.13
CA PRO A 369 7.89 -14.55 -12.71
C PRO A 369 8.17 -16.02 -12.42
N LEU A 370 7.96 -16.92 -13.40
CA LEU A 370 8.27 -18.35 -13.24
C LEU A 370 9.77 -18.64 -13.16
N THR A 371 10.64 -17.71 -13.55
CA THR A 371 12.09 -17.83 -13.41
C THR A 371 12.57 -17.51 -12.00
N TYR A 372 11.77 -16.78 -11.20
CA TYR A 372 12.14 -16.43 -9.85
C TYR A 372 12.11 -17.67 -8.92
N PRO A 373 13.02 -17.76 -7.94
CA PRO A 373 13.00 -18.85 -6.97
C PRO A 373 11.70 -18.89 -6.13
N ALA A 374 11.16 -20.09 -5.90
CA ALA A 374 9.96 -20.29 -5.08
C ALA A 374 10.25 -21.11 -3.82
N HIS A 375 10.69 -20.43 -2.76
CA HIS A 375 11.14 -21.02 -1.51
C HIS A 375 10.02 -21.23 -0.49
N ASN A 376 8.94 -20.44 -0.56
CA ASN A 376 7.82 -20.53 0.37
C ASN A 376 6.49 -20.88 -0.32
N THR A 377 5.48 -21.20 0.50
CA THR A 377 4.16 -21.63 0.00
C THR A 377 3.44 -20.57 -0.81
N MET A 378 3.68 -19.27 -0.54
CA MET A 378 3.09 -18.17 -1.31
C MET A 378 3.71 -18.08 -2.71
N GLN A 379 5.04 -18.10 -2.80
CA GLN A 379 5.77 -18.09 -4.08
C GLN A 379 5.38 -19.31 -4.94
N GLN A 380 5.25 -20.48 -4.31
CA GLN A 380 4.77 -21.68 -4.98
C GLN A 380 3.32 -21.55 -5.48
N ALA A 381 2.43 -20.90 -4.71
CA ALA A 381 1.06 -20.61 -5.15
C ALA A 381 1.03 -19.68 -6.36
N PHE A 382 1.86 -18.64 -6.39
CA PHE A 382 2.04 -17.79 -7.56
C PHE A 382 2.45 -18.61 -8.79
N HIS A 383 3.44 -19.50 -8.65
CA HIS A 383 3.89 -20.37 -9.74
C HIS A 383 2.77 -21.31 -10.22
N ARG A 384 1.97 -21.89 -9.32
CA ARG A 384 0.84 -22.76 -9.69
C ARG A 384 -0.22 -22.01 -10.50
N LEU A 385 -0.59 -20.79 -10.09
CA LEU A 385 -1.54 -19.97 -10.85
C LEU A 385 -1.03 -19.66 -12.25
N LEU A 386 0.21 -19.16 -12.35
CA LEU A 386 0.81 -18.78 -13.62
C LEU A 386 0.98 -19.97 -14.58
N LYS A 387 1.45 -21.13 -14.07
CA LYS A 387 1.54 -22.37 -14.87
C LYS A 387 0.18 -22.87 -15.36
N ALA A 388 -0.89 -22.60 -14.61
CA ALA A 388 -2.25 -22.95 -14.99
C ALA A 388 -2.90 -21.91 -15.93
N GLY A 389 -2.16 -20.89 -16.39
CA GLY A 389 -2.68 -19.81 -17.23
C GLY A 389 -3.66 -18.89 -16.50
N ARG A 390 -3.71 -18.93 -15.16
CA ARG A 390 -4.56 -18.04 -14.36
C ARG A 390 -3.79 -16.76 -14.03
N PRO A 391 -4.33 -15.57 -14.35
CA PRO A 391 -3.64 -14.31 -14.10
C PRO A 391 -3.60 -14.00 -12.60
N LEU A 392 -2.50 -13.40 -12.14
CA LEU A 392 -2.46 -12.75 -10.83
C LEU A 392 -3.35 -11.50 -10.86
N ARG A 393 -4.18 -11.33 -9.83
CA ARG A 393 -5.18 -10.27 -9.75
C ARG A 393 -5.38 -9.80 -8.33
N SER A 394 -5.82 -8.55 -8.21
CA SER A 394 -6.25 -7.94 -6.96
C SER A 394 -7.74 -8.14 -6.73
N GLY A 395 -8.13 -8.04 -5.46
CA GLY A 395 -9.52 -7.97 -5.04
C GLY A 395 -9.74 -6.78 -4.13
N ALA A 396 -10.99 -6.55 -3.75
CA ALA A 396 -11.34 -5.62 -2.69
C ALA A 396 -12.23 -6.28 -1.64
N ILE A 397 -12.26 -5.70 -0.46
CA ILE A 397 -13.03 -6.17 0.69
C ILE A 397 -13.44 -4.98 1.53
N PHE A 398 -14.58 -5.08 2.23
CA PHE A 398 -14.96 -4.11 3.24
C PHE A 398 -15.45 -4.76 4.52
N PHE A 399 -15.35 -4.00 5.61
CA PHE A 399 -15.84 -4.35 6.94
C PHE A 399 -16.68 -3.22 7.53
N LEU A 400 -17.92 -3.52 7.89
CA LEU A 400 -18.76 -2.65 8.70
C LEU A 400 -18.23 -2.61 10.14
N THR A 401 -17.93 -1.41 10.64
CA THR A 401 -17.30 -1.23 11.96
C THR A 401 -18.24 -1.55 13.12
N ASP A 402 -19.55 -1.56 12.89
CA ASP A 402 -20.58 -1.96 13.85
C ASP A 402 -20.83 -3.49 13.87
N LYS A 403 -20.07 -4.25 13.08
CA LYS A 403 -20.09 -5.73 13.04
C LYS A 403 -18.74 -6.37 13.38
N LEU A 404 -17.76 -5.59 13.83
CA LEU A 404 -16.44 -6.12 14.20
C LEU A 404 -16.48 -7.06 15.40
N ASP A 405 -17.46 -6.92 16.28
CA ASP A 405 -17.74 -7.86 17.38
C ASP A 405 -17.99 -9.29 16.86
N ARG A 406 -18.62 -9.40 15.67
CA ARG A 406 -18.93 -10.65 14.96
C ARG A 406 -17.78 -11.22 14.14
N PHE A 407 -16.62 -10.56 14.07
CA PHE A 407 -15.45 -11.10 13.40
C PHE A 407 -15.03 -12.44 14.04
N GLY A 408 -14.81 -13.45 13.20
CA GLY A 408 -14.60 -14.85 13.56
C GLY A 408 -15.83 -15.74 13.30
N THR A 409 -16.96 -15.15 12.90
CA THR A 409 -18.21 -15.88 12.62
C THR A 409 -18.55 -15.90 11.14
N GLN A 410 -17.71 -15.31 10.27
CA GLN A 410 -17.97 -15.13 8.85
C GLN A 410 -19.33 -14.46 8.59
N TYR A 411 -19.62 -13.41 9.36
CA TYR A 411 -20.92 -12.74 9.45
C TYR A 411 -21.61 -12.47 8.09
N TYR A 412 -20.83 -12.10 7.06
CA TYR A 412 -21.38 -11.78 5.73
C TYR A 412 -21.74 -13.03 4.91
N ARG A 413 -21.10 -14.17 5.17
CA ARG A 413 -21.27 -15.42 4.42
C ARG A 413 -22.22 -16.40 5.11
N SER A 414 -22.51 -16.21 6.39
CA SER A 414 -23.34 -17.10 7.21
C SER A 414 -24.82 -16.71 7.24
N ARG A 415 -25.29 -15.85 6.33
CA ARG A 415 -26.63 -15.24 6.34
C ARG A 415 -27.50 -15.71 5.19
#